data_AF-A0A7S2VFM1-F1
#
_entry.id   AF-A0A7S2VFM1-F1
#
_cell.length_a   1.000
_cell.length_b   1.000
_cell.length_c   1.000
_cell.angle_alpha   90.00
_cell.angle_beta   90.00
_cell.angle_gamma   90.00
#
_symmetry.space_group_name_H-M   'P 1'
#
loop_
_entity.id
_entity.type
_entity.pdbx_description
1 polymer ?
#
loop_
_entity_poly.entity_id
_entity_poly.type
_entity_poly.pdbx_seq_one_letter_code
_entity_poly.pdbx_strand_id
1 'polypeptide(L)'
;ETFEDLNETKTIGRLLTWISLLGLVETAAPKDFRSRPAFVSYLTKTEAVSSVLNVSILFDETVNSSKSIGGPQVLDTDRMLENEEMIEVAKLSSLVIFRTFETLPSLCRRWWEEECPKVYSQRVQSLVERQIAPEILKREMKRMKDATKNFGEMNVSGSLMSREVTATYVQDDFTLTVIIRLPPAFPLRSAEVDCSRTLGVPLNRWKRWSLQITLMLNNQGGTLQDALMLWKDNVDKEFDGVEPCPVCYSVLHVKTHKLPSLECTTCHNRFHTDCLTQWFKSSGKSQCVLCQQDWRGVRVQ
;
A
#
# COMPACT_ATOMS: atom_id res chain seq x y z
N GLU A 1 -25.47 -13.22 5.40
CA GLU A 1 -25.90 -13.95 6.60
C GLU A 1 -26.55 -12.95 7.54
N THR A 2 -27.73 -13.25 8.08
CA THR A 2 -28.42 -12.45 9.09
C THR A 2 -27.62 -12.49 10.40
N PHE A 3 -27.51 -11.36 11.09
CA PHE A 3 -26.69 -11.20 12.32
C PHE A 3 -27.16 -12.06 13.52
N GLU A 4 -28.26 -12.81 13.38
CA GLU A 4 -28.87 -13.66 14.40
C GLU A 4 -28.09 -14.97 14.66
N ASP A 5 -27.15 -15.35 13.79
CA ASP A 5 -26.37 -16.61 13.89
C ASP A 5 -24.91 -16.43 14.37
N LEU A 6 -24.54 -15.26 14.91
CA LEU A 6 -23.18 -14.97 15.40
C LEU A 6 -22.86 -15.71 16.72
N ASN A 7 -22.66 -17.03 16.62
CA ASN A 7 -22.06 -17.83 17.67
C ASN A 7 -20.61 -17.39 17.89
N GLU A 8 -20.26 -17.01 19.11
CA GLU A 8 -18.92 -16.57 19.52
C GLU A 8 -17.81 -17.53 19.06
N THR A 9 -18.00 -18.84 19.20
CA THR A 9 -17.02 -19.85 18.75
C THR A 9 -16.82 -19.81 17.23
N LYS A 10 -17.91 -19.65 16.46
CA LYS A 10 -17.82 -19.53 14.99
C LYS A 10 -17.14 -18.22 14.59
N THR A 11 -17.43 -17.13 15.29
CA THR A 11 -16.78 -15.83 15.07
C THR A 11 -15.28 -15.91 15.33
N ILE A 12 -14.86 -16.48 16.47
CA ILE A 12 -13.44 -16.70 16.79
C ILE A 12 -12.75 -17.49 15.67
N GLY A 13 -13.36 -18.59 15.22
CA GLY A 13 -12.82 -19.40 14.10
C GLY A 13 -12.64 -18.60 12.80
N ARG A 14 -13.62 -17.75 12.45
CA ARG A 14 -13.55 -16.86 11.27
C ARG A 14 -12.41 -15.84 11.41
N LEU A 15 -12.28 -15.21 12.58
CA LEU A 15 -11.25 -14.21 12.85
C LEU A 15 -9.84 -14.81 12.85
N LEU A 16 -9.64 -15.99 13.44
CA LEU A 16 -8.35 -16.70 13.41
C LEU A 16 -7.96 -17.15 11.98
N THR A 17 -8.94 -17.60 11.20
CA THR A 17 -8.73 -17.93 9.79
C THR A 17 -8.25 -16.71 9.01
N TRP A 18 -8.85 -15.54 9.29
CA TRP A 18 -8.43 -14.29 8.67
C TRP A 18 -7.02 -13.88 9.07
N ILE A 19 -6.65 -13.95 10.35
CA ILE A 19 -5.26 -13.67 10.80
C ILE A 19 -4.27 -14.59 10.08
N SER A 20 -4.59 -15.87 9.94
CA SER A 20 -3.76 -16.83 9.21
C SER A 20 -3.59 -16.44 7.74
N LEU A 21 -4.67 -15.99 7.09
CA LEU A 21 -4.64 -15.49 5.72
C LEU A 21 -3.74 -14.25 5.59
N LEU A 22 -3.82 -13.30 6.52
CA LEU A 22 -2.94 -12.13 6.53
C LEU A 22 -1.46 -12.53 6.68
N GLY A 23 -1.16 -13.49 7.56
CA GLY A 23 0.19 -14.05 7.70
C GLY A 23 0.72 -14.70 6.43
N LEU A 24 -0.14 -15.35 5.65
CA LEU A 24 0.22 -15.87 4.32
C LEU A 24 0.55 -14.75 3.33
N VAL A 25 -0.22 -13.66 3.33
CA VAL A 25 0.06 -12.48 2.48
C VAL A 25 1.43 -11.90 2.82
N GLU A 26 1.74 -11.72 4.10
CA GLU A 26 3.02 -11.17 4.56
C GLU A 26 4.20 -12.10 4.24
N THR A 27 4.01 -13.41 4.29
CA THR A 27 5.06 -14.39 3.98
C THR A 27 5.29 -14.54 2.46
N ALA A 28 4.24 -14.39 1.65
CA ALA A 28 4.31 -14.55 0.20
C ALA A 28 4.74 -13.27 -0.51
N ALA A 29 4.32 -12.09 -0.03
CA ALA A 29 4.59 -10.81 -0.70
C ALA A 29 6.08 -10.52 -0.95
N PRO A 30 7.01 -10.78 -0.01
CA PRO A 30 8.44 -10.56 -0.26
C PRO A 30 9.06 -11.54 -1.27
N LYS A 31 8.43 -12.69 -1.52
CA LYS A 31 8.97 -13.74 -2.41
C LYS A 31 8.62 -13.49 -3.88
N ASP A 32 7.45 -12.93 -4.15
CA ASP A 32 7.04 -12.51 -5.48
C ASP A 32 6.16 -11.27 -5.35
N PHE A 33 6.61 -10.15 -5.93
CA PHE A 33 5.90 -8.87 -5.94
C PHE A 33 4.49 -8.97 -6.52
N ARG A 34 4.17 -10.00 -7.33
CA ARG A 34 2.83 -10.27 -7.88
C ARG A 34 1.86 -10.82 -6.85
N SER A 35 2.37 -11.42 -5.77
CA SER A 35 1.54 -12.08 -4.76
C SER A 35 0.57 -11.10 -4.12
N ARG A 36 1.05 -9.93 -3.68
CA ARG A 36 0.22 -8.95 -2.99
C ARG A 36 -0.89 -8.38 -3.89
N PRO A 37 -0.63 -7.92 -5.14
CA PRO A 37 -1.69 -7.56 -6.07
C PRO A 37 -2.70 -8.69 -6.36
N ALA A 38 -2.24 -9.95 -6.42
CA ALA A 38 -3.12 -11.09 -6.62
C ALA A 38 -4.05 -11.32 -5.42
N PHE A 39 -3.52 -11.25 -4.19
CA PHE A 39 -4.33 -11.29 -2.97
C PHE A 39 -5.33 -10.14 -2.89
N VAL A 40 -4.88 -8.91 -3.15
CA VAL A 40 -5.76 -7.73 -3.17
C VAL A 40 -6.89 -7.92 -4.18
N SER A 41 -6.59 -8.42 -5.39
CA SER A 41 -7.60 -8.69 -6.41
C SER A 41 -8.59 -9.78 -6.00
N TYR A 42 -8.12 -10.88 -5.40
CA TYR A 42 -8.97 -11.95 -4.89
C TYR A 42 -9.89 -11.44 -3.78
N LEU A 43 -9.33 -10.80 -2.75
CA LEU A 43 -10.07 -10.29 -1.60
C LEU A 43 -11.08 -9.20 -1.97
N THR A 44 -10.79 -8.41 -3.01
CA THR A 44 -11.74 -7.45 -3.56
C THR A 44 -12.94 -8.16 -4.17
N LYS A 45 -12.73 -9.22 -4.97
CA LYS A 45 -13.81 -9.98 -5.62
C LYS A 45 -14.68 -10.75 -4.64
N THR A 46 -14.12 -11.19 -3.53
CA THR A 46 -14.84 -11.98 -2.52
C THR A 46 -15.45 -11.13 -1.42
N GLU A 47 -15.26 -9.81 -1.42
CA GLU A 47 -15.74 -8.88 -0.37
C GLU A 47 -15.34 -9.32 1.06
N ALA A 48 -14.25 -10.07 1.17
CA ALA A 48 -13.88 -10.73 2.43
C ALA A 48 -13.45 -9.71 3.50
N VAL A 49 -12.76 -8.65 3.09
CA VAL A 49 -12.35 -7.56 3.99
C VAL A 49 -13.57 -6.91 4.64
N SER A 50 -14.60 -6.62 3.87
CA SER A 50 -15.83 -6.00 4.37
C SER A 50 -16.55 -6.89 5.36
N SER A 51 -16.71 -8.17 5.01
CA SER A 51 -17.34 -9.17 5.89
C SER A 51 -16.60 -9.29 7.22
N VAL A 52 -15.27 -9.39 7.20
CA VAL A 52 -14.47 -9.57 8.40
C VAL A 52 -14.41 -8.29 9.24
N LEU A 53 -14.22 -7.11 8.63
CA LEU A 53 -14.17 -5.85 9.36
C LEU A 53 -15.53 -5.53 10.00
N ASN A 54 -16.64 -5.77 9.29
CA ASN A 54 -17.98 -5.55 9.83
C ASN A 54 -18.28 -6.45 11.04
N VAL A 55 -17.84 -7.71 11.03
CA VAL A 55 -17.95 -8.57 12.21
C VAL A 55 -17.03 -8.08 13.33
N SER A 56 -15.79 -7.71 13.01
CA SER A 56 -14.81 -7.29 14.01
C SER A 56 -15.24 -6.02 14.74
N ILE A 57 -15.78 -5.02 14.05
CA ILE A 57 -16.26 -3.79 14.70
C ILE A 57 -17.47 -4.01 15.62
N LEU A 58 -18.23 -5.10 15.46
CA LEU A 58 -19.35 -5.42 16.35
C LEU A 58 -18.88 -5.97 17.70
N PHE A 59 -17.74 -6.66 17.71
CA PHE A 59 -17.17 -7.27 18.92
C PHE A 59 -16.05 -6.43 19.55
N ASP A 60 -15.49 -5.46 18.82
CA ASP A 60 -14.43 -4.59 19.33
C ASP A 60 -14.94 -3.64 20.42
N GLU A 61 -14.41 -3.76 21.63
CA GLU A 61 -14.80 -2.92 22.76
C GLU A 61 -14.39 -1.46 22.59
N THR A 62 -13.29 -1.16 21.89
CA THR A 62 -12.83 0.22 21.69
C THR A 62 -13.74 0.98 20.73
N VAL A 63 -14.28 0.30 19.71
CA VAL A 63 -15.28 0.84 18.78
C VAL A 63 -16.65 0.97 19.46
N ASN A 64 -17.03 0.03 20.33
CA ASN A 64 -18.37 0.00 20.92
C ASN A 64 -18.48 0.75 22.25
N SER A 65 -17.39 0.96 22.97
CA SER A 65 -17.40 1.63 24.27
C SER A 65 -17.64 3.12 24.13
N SER A 66 -18.54 3.64 24.96
CA SER A 66 -18.78 5.07 25.16
C SER A 66 -17.75 5.72 26.10
N LYS A 67 -16.96 4.90 26.81
CA LYS A 67 -15.89 5.35 27.70
C LYS A 67 -14.59 5.37 26.91
N SER A 68 -13.79 6.42 27.12
CA SER A 68 -12.39 6.48 26.71
C SER A 68 -11.63 5.33 27.37
N ILE A 69 -11.68 4.13 26.80
CA ILE A 69 -10.77 3.05 27.15
C ILE A 69 -9.37 3.62 26.97
N GLY A 70 -8.50 3.37 27.96
CA GLY A 70 -7.24 4.06 28.18
C GLY A 70 -6.29 4.11 26.98
N GLY A 71 -5.11 4.68 27.20
CA GLY A 71 -4.09 4.86 26.17
C GLY A 71 -3.83 3.60 25.32
N PRO A 72 -3.28 3.77 24.11
CA PRO A 72 -3.21 2.71 23.10
C PRO A 72 -2.81 1.36 23.69
N GLN A 73 -3.74 0.40 23.69
CA GLN A 73 -3.38 -0.98 24.00
C GLN A 73 -2.57 -1.49 22.82
N VAL A 74 -1.29 -1.73 23.05
CA VAL A 74 -0.42 -2.36 22.05
C VAL A 74 -1.00 -3.75 21.79
N LEU A 75 -1.62 -3.92 20.62
CA LEU A 75 -2.05 -5.22 20.11
C LEU A 75 -0.80 -6.00 19.70
N ASP A 76 -0.16 -6.56 20.70
CA ASP A 76 0.97 -7.46 20.51
C ASP A 76 0.44 -8.82 20.06
N THR A 77 0.58 -9.06 18.76
CA THR A 77 0.04 -10.24 18.08
C THR A 77 0.70 -11.52 18.60
N ASP A 78 1.99 -11.44 18.93
CA ASP A 78 2.78 -12.59 19.37
C ASP A 78 2.37 -12.98 20.79
N ARG A 79 2.18 -11.99 21.68
CA ARG A 79 1.74 -12.23 23.06
C ARG A 79 0.32 -12.76 23.18
N MET A 80 -0.57 -12.40 22.26
CA MET A 80 -1.93 -12.96 22.24
C MET A 80 -1.98 -14.43 21.83
N LEU A 81 -1.03 -14.89 21.01
CA LEU A 81 -0.96 -16.28 20.55
C LEU A 81 -0.13 -17.17 21.47
N GLU A 82 0.76 -16.58 22.29
CA GLU A 82 1.61 -17.29 23.26
C GLU A 82 0.91 -17.62 24.59
N ASN A 83 -0.16 -16.91 24.95
CA ASN A 83 -0.90 -17.17 26.19
C ASN A 83 -1.92 -18.31 25.99
N GLU A 84 -1.83 -19.36 26.82
CA GLU A 84 -2.78 -20.50 26.86
C GLU A 84 -4.19 -20.12 27.40
N GLU A 85 -4.47 -18.83 27.59
CA GLU A 85 -5.77 -18.34 28.05
C GLU A 85 -6.82 -18.39 26.93
N MET A 86 -8.10 -18.44 27.34
CA MET A 86 -9.22 -18.35 26.41
C MET A 86 -9.16 -17.03 25.63
N ILE A 87 -9.14 -17.12 24.30
CA ILE A 87 -9.11 -15.94 23.42
C ILE A 87 -10.47 -15.23 23.48
N GLU A 88 -10.50 -14.05 24.11
CA GLU A 88 -11.68 -13.18 24.10
C GLU A 88 -11.93 -12.65 22.68
N VAL A 89 -13.18 -12.79 22.21
CA VAL A 89 -13.58 -12.35 20.86
C VAL A 89 -13.35 -10.85 20.64
N ALA A 90 -13.47 -10.03 21.69
CA ALA A 90 -13.23 -8.59 21.63
C ALA A 90 -11.75 -8.27 21.32
N LYS A 91 -10.82 -8.85 22.08
CA LYS A 91 -9.37 -8.68 21.86
C LYS A 91 -8.95 -9.18 20.48
N LEU A 92 -9.48 -10.34 20.07
CA LEU A 92 -9.23 -10.90 18.75
C LEU A 92 -9.76 -9.99 17.62
N SER A 93 -10.92 -9.35 17.84
CA SER A 93 -11.49 -8.40 16.88
C SER A 93 -10.63 -7.16 16.74
N SER A 94 -10.13 -6.60 17.85
CA SER A 94 -9.17 -5.50 17.83
C SER A 94 -7.91 -5.87 17.04
N LEU A 95 -7.39 -7.09 17.25
CA LEU A 95 -6.24 -7.61 16.53
C LEU A 95 -6.52 -7.73 15.04
N VAL A 96 -7.66 -8.30 14.66
CA VAL A 96 -8.07 -8.42 13.26
C VAL A 96 -8.18 -7.06 12.59
N ILE A 97 -8.82 -6.07 13.23
CA ILE A 97 -8.91 -4.71 12.69
C ILE A 97 -7.49 -4.18 12.45
N PHE A 98 -6.64 -4.18 13.49
CA PHE A 98 -5.28 -3.67 13.39
C PHE A 98 -4.47 -4.36 12.28
N ARG A 99 -4.42 -5.70 12.26
CA ARG A 99 -3.64 -6.47 11.27
C ARG A 99 -4.17 -6.29 9.85
N THR A 100 -5.48 -6.13 9.69
CA THR A 100 -6.07 -5.87 8.37
C THR A 100 -5.65 -4.50 7.84
N PHE A 101 -5.68 -3.47 8.70
CA PHE A 101 -5.24 -2.12 8.36
C PHE A 101 -3.73 -2.05 8.06
N GLU A 102 -2.91 -2.80 8.78
CA GLU A 102 -1.47 -2.92 8.53
C GLU A 102 -1.17 -3.64 7.21
N THR A 103 -1.86 -4.76 6.95
CA THR A 103 -1.54 -5.65 5.81
C THR A 103 -2.16 -5.17 4.50
N LEU A 104 -3.39 -4.63 4.55
CA LEU A 104 -4.24 -4.33 3.40
C LEU A 104 -4.78 -2.88 3.44
N PRO A 105 -3.91 -1.85 3.54
CA PRO A 105 -4.31 -0.47 3.77
C PRO A 105 -5.28 0.09 2.72
N SER A 106 -5.09 -0.25 1.44
CA SER A 106 -5.95 0.21 0.34
C SER A 106 -7.35 -0.38 0.41
N LEU A 107 -7.49 -1.66 0.81
CA LEU A 107 -8.79 -2.29 0.98
C LEU A 107 -9.52 -1.77 2.23
N CYS A 108 -8.81 -1.48 3.31
CA CYS A 108 -9.39 -0.84 4.49
C CYS A 108 -9.93 0.56 4.19
N ARG A 109 -9.20 1.34 3.38
CA ARG A 109 -9.68 2.66 2.93
C ARG A 109 -10.95 2.53 2.11
N ARG A 110 -10.95 1.65 1.09
CA ARG A 110 -12.14 1.39 0.26
C ARG A 110 -13.33 0.96 1.11
N TRP A 111 -13.12 0.01 2.03
CA TRP A 111 -14.17 -0.40 2.96
C TRP A 111 -14.68 0.77 3.80
N TRP A 112 -13.81 1.61 4.36
CA TRP A 112 -14.24 2.75 5.17
C TRP A 112 -15.03 3.81 4.39
N GLU A 113 -14.66 4.05 3.13
CA GLU A 113 -15.31 5.03 2.25
C GLU A 113 -16.64 4.52 1.68
N GLU A 114 -16.73 3.23 1.32
CA GLU A 114 -17.83 2.69 0.53
C GLU A 114 -18.77 1.75 1.34
N GLU A 115 -18.25 1.05 2.34
CA GLU A 115 -18.92 -0.13 2.93
C GLU A 115 -19.10 -0.07 4.46
N CYS A 116 -18.31 0.74 5.17
CA CYS A 116 -18.36 0.86 6.62
C CYS A 116 -19.70 1.45 7.05
N PRO A 117 -20.43 0.80 7.99
CA PRO A 117 -21.69 1.34 8.47
C PRO A 117 -21.49 2.73 9.08
N LYS A 118 -22.33 3.69 8.66
CA LYS A 118 -22.19 5.11 9.03
C LYS A 118 -22.15 5.35 10.54
N VAL A 119 -22.86 4.52 11.32
CA VAL A 119 -22.89 4.59 12.80
C VAL A 119 -21.52 4.34 13.43
N TYR A 120 -20.63 3.60 12.76
CA TYR A 120 -19.29 3.25 13.26
C TYR A 120 -18.17 4.11 12.64
N SER A 121 -18.40 4.76 11.50
CA SER A 121 -17.35 5.45 10.72
C SER A 121 -16.48 6.41 11.55
N GLN A 122 -17.09 7.26 12.40
CA GLN A 122 -16.35 8.19 13.25
C GLN A 122 -15.56 7.49 14.37
N ARG A 123 -16.13 6.41 14.94
CA ARG A 123 -15.47 5.64 16.00
C ARG A 123 -14.28 4.86 15.46
N VAL A 124 -14.43 4.26 14.28
CA VAL A 124 -13.35 3.60 13.54
C VAL A 124 -12.25 4.60 13.21
N GLN A 125 -12.58 5.79 12.71
CA GLN A 125 -11.58 6.83 12.46
C GLN A 125 -10.82 7.22 13.75
N SER A 126 -11.53 7.39 14.87
CA SER A 126 -10.90 7.71 16.16
C SER A 126 -9.98 6.60 16.66
N LEU A 127 -10.39 5.33 16.52
CA LEU A 127 -9.54 4.17 16.81
C LEU A 127 -8.27 4.18 15.95
N VAL A 128 -8.42 4.48 14.65
CA VAL A 128 -7.29 4.53 13.72
C VAL A 128 -6.30 5.62 14.11
N GLU A 129 -6.78 6.83 14.34
CA GLU A 129 -5.92 7.97 14.67
C GLU A 129 -5.17 7.79 16.00
N ARG A 130 -5.81 7.20 17.00
CA ARG A 130 -5.28 7.11 18.37
C ARG A 130 -4.42 5.88 18.63
N GLN A 131 -4.70 4.75 17.95
CA GLN A 131 -4.08 3.47 18.28
C GLN A 131 -3.44 2.80 17.06
N ILE A 132 -4.18 2.63 15.96
CA ILE A 132 -3.70 1.84 14.82
C ILE A 132 -2.58 2.58 14.06
N ALA A 133 -2.80 3.83 13.68
CA ALA A 133 -1.85 4.58 12.86
C ALA A 133 -0.49 4.80 13.56
N PRO A 134 -0.42 5.15 14.86
CA PRO A 134 0.85 5.23 15.59
C PRO A 134 1.61 3.89 15.63
N GLU A 135 0.92 2.77 15.84
CA GLU A 135 1.57 1.46 15.89
C GLU A 135 2.02 0.97 14.51
N ILE A 136 1.24 1.19 13.44
CA ILE A 136 1.68 0.95 12.05
C ILE A 136 2.94 1.76 11.77
N LEU A 137 2.95 3.05 12.09
CA LEU A 137 4.10 3.93 11.88
C LEU A 137 5.33 3.40 12.62
N LYS A 138 5.18 3.03 13.90
CA LYS A 138 6.27 2.48 14.72
C LYS A 138 6.84 1.19 14.13
N ARG A 139 5.98 0.28 13.65
CA ARG A 139 6.40 -0.98 13.01
C ARG A 139 7.12 -0.74 11.69
N GLU A 140 6.60 0.15 10.84
CA GLU A 140 7.24 0.51 9.57
C GLU A 140 8.60 1.18 9.79
N MET A 141 8.72 2.10 10.76
CA MET A 141 10.01 2.70 11.11
C MET A 141 11.03 1.67 11.61
N LYS A 142 10.57 0.68 12.38
CA LYS A 142 11.44 -0.43 12.82
C LYS A 142 11.89 -1.27 11.62
N ARG A 143 10.96 -1.67 10.74
CA ARG A 143 11.26 -2.42 9.51
C ARG A 143 12.29 -1.70 8.63
N MET A 144 12.13 -0.40 8.41
CA MET A 144 13.09 0.38 7.62
C MET A 144 14.47 0.45 8.26
N LYS A 145 14.55 0.61 9.60
CA LYS A 145 15.83 0.57 10.32
C LYS A 145 16.51 -0.79 10.17
N ASP A 146 15.76 -1.88 10.31
CA ASP A 146 16.28 -3.24 10.19
C ASP A 146 16.70 -3.55 8.72
N ALA A 147 16.01 -2.96 7.75
CA ALA A 147 16.27 -3.09 6.32
C ALA A 147 17.30 -2.10 5.75
N THR A 148 18.09 -1.41 6.58
CA THR A 148 19.03 -0.35 6.13
C THR A 148 19.96 -0.83 5.00
N LYS A 149 20.40 -2.09 5.06
CA LYS A 149 21.27 -2.70 4.04
C LYS A 149 20.60 -2.84 2.66
N ASN A 150 19.28 -2.91 2.60
CA ASN A 150 18.54 -3.07 1.35
C ASN A 150 18.51 -1.77 0.53
N PHE A 151 18.70 -0.61 1.16
CA PHE A 151 18.62 0.69 0.49
C PHE A 151 19.90 1.08 -0.25
N GLY A 152 20.99 0.30 -0.12
CA GLY A 152 22.25 0.58 -0.81
C GLY A 152 22.80 1.97 -0.44
N GLU A 153 22.99 2.82 -1.45
CA GLU A 153 23.48 4.20 -1.30
C GLU A 153 22.39 5.21 -0.91
N MET A 154 21.12 4.79 -0.84
CA MET A 154 20.03 5.64 -0.41
C MET A 154 19.98 5.72 1.14
N ASN A 155 20.01 6.94 1.65
CA ASN A 155 19.90 7.21 3.08
C ASN A 155 18.42 7.41 3.45
N VAL A 156 17.89 6.55 4.32
CA VAL A 156 16.49 6.61 4.76
C VAL A 156 16.43 6.94 6.25
N SER A 157 15.63 7.93 6.60
CA SER A 157 15.37 8.35 7.98
C SER A 157 13.87 8.58 8.18
N GLY A 158 13.40 8.45 9.42
CA GLY A 158 11.99 8.68 9.71
C GLY A 158 11.73 9.11 11.14
N SER A 159 10.60 9.77 11.34
CA SER A 159 10.23 10.43 12.59
C SER A 159 8.81 10.04 12.99
N LEU A 160 8.68 9.47 14.19
CA LEU A 160 7.36 9.17 14.76
C LEU A 160 6.59 10.43 15.14
N MET A 161 7.30 11.50 15.50
CA MET A 161 6.70 12.76 15.94
C MET A 161 6.11 13.55 14.77
N SER A 162 6.89 13.74 13.70
CA SER A 162 6.42 14.44 12.50
C SER A 162 5.61 13.53 11.57
N ARG A 163 5.69 12.20 11.77
CA ARG A 163 5.06 11.17 10.91
C ARG A 163 5.57 11.22 9.47
N GLU A 164 6.86 11.51 9.33
CA GLU A 164 7.52 11.67 8.04
C GLU A 164 8.61 10.62 7.87
N VAL A 165 8.75 10.13 6.64
CA VAL A 165 9.92 9.37 6.16
C VAL A 165 10.62 10.24 5.13
N THR A 166 11.92 10.45 5.31
CA THR A 166 12.76 11.17 4.35
C THR A 166 13.80 10.21 3.81
N ALA A 167 13.84 10.08 2.48
CA ALA A 167 14.88 9.36 1.76
C ALA A 167 15.69 10.34 0.91
N THR A 168 17.01 10.23 0.98
CA THR A 168 17.94 11.02 0.17
C THR A 168 18.83 10.08 -0.60
N TYR A 169 18.95 10.32 -1.90
CA TYR A 169 19.77 9.53 -2.81
C TYR A 169 20.62 10.45 -3.67
N VAL A 170 21.90 10.13 -3.83
CA VAL A 170 22.82 10.90 -4.65
C VAL A 170 23.12 10.07 -5.90
N GLN A 171 22.87 10.66 -7.06
CA GLN A 171 23.14 10.06 -8.36
C GLN A 171 23.89 11.09 -9.21
N ASP A 172 25.12 10.78 -9.61
CA ASP A 172 26.03 11.71 -10.27
C ASP A 172 26.17 13.03 -9.46
N ASP A 173 25.89 14.18 -10.07
CA ASP A 173 25.92 15.50 -9.44
C ASP A 173 24.57 15.91 -8.81
N PHE A 174 23.57 15.02 -8.78
CA PHE A 174 22.22 15.33 -8.31
C PHE A 174 21.95 14.73 -6.93
N THR A 175 21.39 15.57 -6.04
CA THR A 175 20.86 15.12 -4.75
C THR A 175 19.34 15.06 -4.83
N LEU A 176 18.81 13.84 -4.79
CA LEU A 176 17.38 13.56 -4.85
C LEU A 176 16.83 13.37 -3.46
N THR A 177 15.67 13.96 -3.18
CA THR A 177 15.02 13.86 -1.86
C THR A 177 13.55 13.55 -2.03
N VAL A 178 13.09 12.52 -1.30
CA VAL A 178 11.69 12.12 -1.18
C VAL A 178 11.28 12.27 0.28
N ILE A 179 10.13 12.89 0.51
CA ILE A 179 9.48 12.98 1.80
C ILE A 179 8.09 12.37 1.69
N ILE A 180 7.83 11.32 2.48
CA ILE A 180 6.52 10.68 2.60
C ILE A 180 5.93 11.08 3.95
N ARG A 181 4.75 11.70 3.94
CA ARG A 181 4.03 12.12 5.15
C ARG A 181 2.82 11.23 5.37
N LEU A 182 2.73 10.62 6.55
CA LEU A 182 1.62 9.74 6.91
C LEU A 182 0.60 10.53 7.75
N PRO A 183 -0.62 10.76 7.24
CA PRO A 183 -1.63 11.56 7.95
C PRO A 183 -2.08 10.87 9.24
N PRO A 184 -2.63 11.62 10.23
CA PRO A 184 -3.19 11.08 11.47
C PRO A 184 -4.01 9.80 11.32
N ALA A 185 -4.94 9.83 10.36
CA ALA A 185 -5.83 8.73 10.04
C ALA A 185 -5.29 7.78 8.96
N PHE A 186 -3.98 7.65 8.77
CA PHE A 186 -3.43 6.62 7.87
C PHE A 186 -3.82 5.21 8.38
N PRO A 187 -4.26 4.27 7.53
CA PRO A 187 -4.40 4.32 6.07
C PRO A 187 -5.76 4.82 5.53
N LEU A 188 -6.71 5.25 6.37
CA LEU A 188 -7.98 5.83 5.91
C LEU A 188 -7.77 7.09 5.05
N ARG A 189 -6.72 7.86 5.34
CA ARG A 189 -6.25 8.98 4.51
C ARG A 189 -4.96 8.62 3.79
N SER A 190 -4.80 9.19 2.60
CA SER A 190 -3.66 8.95 1.72
C SER A 190 -2.36 9.48 2.31
N ALA A 191 -1.28 8.73 2.13
CA ALA A 191 0.06 9.26 2.33
C ALA A 191 0.33 10.35 1.30
N GLU A 192 0.95 11.44 1.74
CA GLU A 192 1.40 12.52 0.85
C GLU A 192 2.86 12.32 0.49
N VAL A 193 3.21 12.53 -0.78
CA VAL A 193 4.58 12.34 -1.26
C VAL A 193 5.10 13.62 -1.89
N ASP A 194 6.23 14.09 -1.40
CA ASP A 194 6.88 15.31 -1.83
C ASP A 194 8.32 15.02 -2.32
N CYS A 195 8.59 15.33 -3.57
CA CYS A 195 9.93 15.20 -4.17
C CYS A 195 10.52 16.57 -4.58
N SER A 196 9.89 17.66 -4.16
CA SER A 196 10.22 19.02 -4.60
C SER A 196 11.58 19.53 -4.10
N ARG A 197 12.12 18.92 -3.03
CA ARG A 197 13.44 19.25 -2.48
C ARG A 197 14.61 18.66 -3.27
N THR A 198 14.33 17.99 -4.37
CA THR A 198 15.35 17.48 -5.28
C THR A 198 16.09 18.63 -5.97
N LEU A 199 17.42 18.62 -5.92
CA LEU A 199 18.26 19.65 -6.51
C LEU A 199 18.77 19.22 -7.90
N GLY A 200 18.75 20.14 -8.86
CA GLY A 200 19.25 19.95 -10.23
C GLY A 200 18.33 19.14 -11.17
N VAL A 201 17.20 18.61 -10.69
CA VAL A 201 16.27 17.84 -11.54
C VAL A 201 15.10 18.70 -12.04
N PRO A 202 14.72 18.62 -13.34
CA PRO A 202 13.56 19.34 -13.87
C PRO A 202 12.23 19.01 -13.17
N LEU A 203 11.34 20.02 -13.07
CA LEU A 203 10.03 19.93 -12.42
C LEU A 203 9.21 18.70 -12.84
N ASN A 204 9.15 18.45 -14.15
CA ASN A 204 8.34 17.39 -14.71
C ASN A 204 8.82 16.01 -14.27
N ARG A 205 10.14 15.83 -14.06
CA ARG A 205 10.71 14.54 -13.70
C ARG A 205 10.38 14.19 -12.25
N TRP A 206 10.63 15.09 -11.29
CA TRP A 206 10.33 14.80 -9.90
C TRP A 206 8.82 14.69 -9.62
N LYS A 207 7.97 15.39 -10.38
CA LYS A 207 6.51 15.20 -10.30
C LYS A 207 6.08 13.79 -10.70
N ARG A 208 6.71 13.19 -11.72
CA ARG A 208 6.46 11.79 -12.10
C ARG A 208 6.88 10.84 -10.99
N TRP A 209 8.03 11.05 -10.35
CA TRP A 209 8.48 10.24 -9.23
C TRP A 209 7.53 10.31 -8.02
N SER A 210 7.10 11.52 -7.64
CA SER A 210 6.09 11.71 -6.59
C SER A 210 4.79 10.97 -6.91
N LEU A 211 4.32 11.03 -8.16
CA LEU A 211 3.13 10.30 -8.60
C LEU A 211 3.30 8.77 -8.49
N GLN A 212 4.45 8.23 -8.91
CA GLN A 212 4.72 6.78 -8.85
C GLN A 212 4.65 6.23 -7.43
N ILE A 213 5.34 6.88 -6.49
CA ILE A 213 5.33 6.51 -5.06
C ILE A 213 3.90 6.63 -4.51
N THR A 214 3.20 7.71 -4.84
CA THR A 214 1.81 7.94 -4.42
C THR A 214 0.89 6.80 -4.88
N LEU A 215 1.02 6.36 -6.14
CA LEU A 215 0.25 5.25 -6.69
C LEU A 215 0.59 3.91 -6.00
N MET A 216 1.86 3.68 -5.69
CA MET A 216 2.30 2.46 -5.02
C MET A 216 1.73 2.34 -3.61
N LEU A 217 1.85 3.40 -2.81
CA LEU A 217 1.40 3.43 -1.42
C LEU A 217 -0.13 3.40 -1.32
N ASN A 218 -0.82 4.17 -2.17
CA ASN A 218 -2.26 4.36 -2.02
C ASN A 218 -3.10 3.31 -2.77
N ASN A 219 -2.62 2.79 -3.90
CA ASN A 219 -3.45 1.96 -4.79
C ASN A 219 -2.97 0.51 -4.92
N GLN A 220 -1.67 0.23 -4.73
CA GLN A 220 -1.12 -1.12 -4.89
C GLN A 220 -0.89 -1.85 -3.56
N GLY A 221 -1.01 -1.15 -2.43
CA GLY A 221 -0.78 -1.71 -1.10
C GLY A 221 0.69 -2.06 -0.83
N GLY A 222 1.63 -1.46 -1.57
CA GLY A 222 3.07 -1.63 -1.34
C GLY A 222 3.49 -1.03 0.01
N THR A 223 4.59 -1.53 0.57
CA THR A 223 5.17 -0.97 1.80
C THR A 223 5.93 0.34 1.52
N LEU A 224 6.29 1.08 2.57
CA LEU A 224 7.16 2.25 2.43
C LEU A 224 8.51 1.87 1.82
N GLN A 225 9.06 0.73 2.24
CA GLN A 225 10.29 0.19 1.69
C GLN A 225 10.16 -0.12 0.20
N ASP A 226 9.11 -0.83 -0.21
CA ASP A 226 8.89 -1.18 -1.62
C ASP A 226 8.77 0.07 -2.50
N ALA A 227 8.09 1.11 -1.99
CA ALA A 227 7.91 2.37 -2.70
C ALA A 227 9.22 3.15 -2.86
N LEU A 228 10.06 3.18 -1.83
CA LEU A 228 11.38 3.83 -1.89
C LEU A 228 12.36 3.05 -2.79
N MET A 229 12.34 1.72 -2.74
CA MET A 229 13.17 0.87 -3.62
C MET A 229 12.77 1.02 -5.08
N LEU A 230 11.47 0.93 -5.40
CA LEU A 230 10.99 1.12 -6.76
C LEU A 230 11.30 2.54 -7.28
N TRP A 231 11.23 3.55 -6.40
CA TRP A 231 11.63 4.91 -6.75
C TRP A 231 13.12 4.98 -7.12
N LYS A 232 14.00 4.43 -6.28
CA LYS A 232 15.45 4.38 -6.55
C LYS A 232 15.74 3.66 -7.87
N ASP A 233 15.16 2.49 -8.10
CA ASP A 233 15.38 1.72 -9.33
C ASP A 233 14.89 2.47 -10.58
N ASN A 234 13.77 3.20 -10.47
CA ASN A 234 13.27 4.05 -11.55
C ASN A 234 14.22 5.22 -11.84
N VAL A 235 14.75 5.86 -10.79
CA VAL A 235 15.75 6.91 -10.92
C VAL A 235 16.96 6.35 -11.67
N ASP A 236 17.56 5.26 -11.19
CA ASP A 236 18.75 4.66 -11.79
C ASP A 236 18.54 4.41 -13.30
N LYS A 237 17.39 3.82 -13.66
CA LYS A 237 17.06 3.54 -15.06
C LYS A 237 16.79 4.79 -15.91
N GLU A 238 16.18 5.83 -15.35
CA GLU A 238 16.02 7.10 -16.07
C GLU A 238 17.39 7.78 -16.32
N PHE A 239 18.34 7.64 -15.39
CA PHE A 239 19.72 8.12 -15.55
C PHE A 239 20.53 7.27 -16.54
N ASP A 240 20.26 5.96 -16.64
CA ASP A 240 20.75 5.08 -17.72
C ASP A 240 20.17 5.42 -19.12
N GLY A 241 19.28 6.41 -19.21
CA GLY A 241 18.66 6.86 -20.46
C GLY A 241 17.41 6.06 -20.88
N VAL A 242 16.86 5.23 -19.99
CA VAL A 242 15.59 4.53 -20.29
C VAL A 242 14.42 5.50 -20.11
N GLU A 243 13.66 5.70 -21.18
CA GLU A 243 12.48 6.57 -21.13
C GLU A 243 11.31 5.91 -20.40
N PRO A 244 10.55 6.67 -19.57
CA PRO A 244 9.39 6.15 -18.86
C PRO A 244 8.23 5.88 -19.81
N CYS A 245 7.40 4.89 -19.49
CA CYS A 245 6.18 4.62 -20.22
C CYS A 245 5.24 5.85 -20.18
N PRO A 246 4.75 6.36 -21.33
CA PRO A 246 3.90 7.54 -21.38
C PRO A 246 2.53 7.38 -20.71
N VAL A 247 2.08 6.14 -20.48
CA VAL A 247 0.76 5.86 -19.89
C VAL A 247 0.79 5.92 -18.36
N CYS A 248 1.80 5.30 -17.74
CA CYS A 248 1.92 5.27 -16.28
C CYS A 248 3.03 6.18 -15.73
N TYR A 249 3.73 6.89 -16.62
CA TYR A 249 4.82 7.82 -16.30
C TYR A 249 5.99 7.20 -15.53
N SER A 250 6.23 5.89 -15.65
CA SER A 250 7.25 5.15 -14.91
C SER A 250 8.10 4.27 -15.83
N VAL A 251 9.37 4.07 -15.48
CA VAL A 251 10.26 3.17 -16.22
C VAL A 251 9.97 1.72 -15.85
N LEU A 252 9.90 1.42 -14.56
CA LEU A 252 9.49 0.12 -14.03
C LEU A 252 8.01 0.16 -13.66
N HIS A 253 7.22 -0.71 -14.28
CA HIS A 253 5.78 -0.76 -14.01
C HIS A 253 5.50 -1.08 -12.53
N VAL A 254 4.68 -0.27 -11.86
CA VAL A 254 4.43 -0.36 -10.40
C VAL A 254 3.97 -1.74 -9.92
N LYS A 255 3.25 -2.51 -10.76
CA LYS A 255 2.82 -3.88 -10.40
C LYS A 255 3.75 -4.98 -10.86
N THR A 256 4.48 -4.77 -11.96
CA THR A 256 5.21 -5.85 -12.62
C THR A 256 6.71 -5.72 -12.56
N HIS A 257 7.23 -4.55 -12.14
CA HIS A 257 8.64 -4.21 -12.12
C HIS A 257 9.33 -4.49 -13.47
N LYS A 258 8.56 -4.46 -14.56
CA LYS A 258 9.04 -4.70 -15.93
C LYS A 258 9.30 -3.37 -16.62
N LEU A 259 10.27 -3.39 -17.53
CA LEU A 259 10.58 -2.28 -18.42
C LEU A 259 9.53 -2.15 -19.55
N PRO A 260 9.40 -0.97 -20.17
CA PRO A 260 8.52 -0.76 -21.31
C PRO A 260 9.08 -1.53 -22.51
N SER A 261 8.45 -2.66 -22.86
CA SER A 261 8.96 -3.60 -23.87
C SER A 261 8.19 -3.55 -25.19
N LEU A 262 7.19 -2.69 -25.32
CA LEU A 262 6.45 -2.49 -26.58
C LEU A 262 6.77 -1.13 -27.17
N GLU A 263 7.45 -1.09 -28.30
CA GLU A 263 7.82 0.15 -28.99
C GLU A 263 6.89 0.41 -30.18
N CYS A 264 6.34 1.61 -30.31
CA CYS A 264 5.56 2.01 -31.47
C CYS A 264 6.48 2.21 -32.69
N THR A 265 6.19 1.57 -33.82
CA THR A 265 7.03 1.69 -35.03
C THR A 265 6.92 3.06 -35.70
N THR A 266 5.94 3.89 -35.32
CA THR A 266 5.72 5.22 -35.91
C THR A 266 6.41 6.32 -35.12
N CYS A 267 6.28 6.31 -33.79
CA CYS A 267 6.82 7.38 -32.93
C CYS A 267 7.92 6.91 -31.97
N HIS A 268 8.32 5.64 -32.02
CA HIS A 268 9.40 5.03 -31.22
C HIS A 268 9.26 5.12 -29.70
N ASN A 269 8.11 5.57 -29.20
CA ASN A 269 7.83 5.58 -27.77
C ASN A 269 7.53 4.18 -27.27
N ARG A 270 8.01 3.88 -26.06
CA ARG A 270 7.91 2.55 -25.45
C ARG A 270 6.84 2.50 -24.36
N PHE A 271 6.15 1.37 -24.27
CA PHE A 271 5.04 1.15 -23.36
C PHE A 271 5.20 -0.17 -22.60
N HIS A 272 4.75 -0.20 -21.34
CA HIS A 272 4.53 -1.47 -20.65
C HIS A 272 3.37 -2.21 -21.32
N THR A 273 3.50 -3.53 -21.43
CA THR A 273 2.45 -4.38 -22.00
C THR A 273 1.12 -4.21 -21.27
N ASP A 274 1.15 -4.18 -19.94
CA ASP A 274 -0.05 -4.03 -19.11
C ASP A 274 -0.72 -2.67 -19.32
N CYS A 275 0.05 -1.58 -19.33
CA CYS A 275 -0.46 -0.23 -19.53
C CYS A 275 -1.14 -0.06 -20.88
N LEU A 276 -0.47 -0.48 -21.96
CA LEU A 276 -1.02 -0.34 -23.31
C LEU A 276 -2.27 -1.22 -23.50
N THR A 277 -2.22 -2.45 -22.98
CA THR A 277 -3.38 -3.36 -23.03
C THR A 277 -4.57 -2.78 -22.28
N GLN A 278 -4.35 -2.22 -21.09
CA GLN A 278 -5.41 -1.58 -20.32
C GLN A 278 -5.95 -0.34 -21.05
N TRP A 279 -5.08 0.45 -21.69
CA TRP A 279 -5.47 1.60 -22.49
C TRP A 279 -6.35 1.23 -23.68
N PHE A 280 -6.01 0.17 -24.43
CA PHE A 280 -6.85 -0.29 -25.55
C PHE A 280 -8.22 -0.77 -25.06
N LYS A 281 -8.26 -1.48 -23.93
CA LYS A 281 -9.51 -1.91 -23.31
C LYS A 281 -10.39 -0.72 -22.88
N SER A 282 -9.80 0.32 -22.28
CA SER A 282 -10.57 1.48 -21.80
C SER A 282 -11.00 2.43 -22.93
N SER A 283 -10.15 2.62 -23.95
CA SER A 283 -10.45 3.51 -25.08
C SER A 283 -11.31 2.86 -26.16
N GLY A 284 -11.38 1.53 -26.22
CA GLY A 284 -12.05 0.77 -27.28
C GLY A 284 -11.36 0.84 -28.64
N LYS A 285 -10.15 1.43 -28.71
CA LYS A 285 -9.39 1.62 -29.96
C LYS A 285 -7.97 1.09 -29.79
N SER A 286 -7.45 0.48 -30.83
CA SER A 286 -6.06 0.01 -30.89
C SER A 286 -5.16 1.06 -31.56
N GLN A 287 -5.09 2.27 -30.99
CA GLN A 287 -4.31 3.40 -31.51
C GLN A 287 -3.23 3.83 -30.51
N CYS A 288 -2.06 4.20 -31.00
CA CYS A 288 -0.96 4.68 -30.14
C CYS A 288 -1.41 5.90 -29.32
N VAL A 289 -1.14 5.86 -28.01
CA VAL A 289 -1.53 6.90 -27.05
C VAL A 289 -0.96 8.27 -27.41
N LEU A 290 0.20 8.31 -28.08
CA LEU A 290 0.89 9.56 -28.41
C LEU A 290 0.62 10.02 -29.84
N CYS A 291 0.90 9.20 -30.86
CA CYS A 291 0.77 9.63 -32.25
C CYS A 291 -0.63 9.40 -32.85
N GLN A 292 -1.53 8.74 -32.11
CA GLN A 292 -2.92 8.45 -32.53
C GLN A 292 -3.07 7.62 -33.81
N GLN A 293 -1.97 7.07 -34.35
CA GLN A 293 -1.99 6.13 -35.46
C GLN A 293 -2.37 4.74 -34.99
N ASP A 294 -2.92 3.92 -35.89
CA ASP A 294 -3.22 2.52 -35.60
C ASP A 294 -1.97 1.80 -35.08
N TRP A 295 -2.16 1.04 -34.01
CA TRP A 295 -1.05 0.46 -33.28
C TRP A 295 -0.31 -0.56 -34.13
N ARG A 296 0.94 -0.23 -34.44
CA ARG A 296 1.95 -1.15 -34.97
C ARG A 296 3.15 -1.02 -34.05
N GLY A 297 3.43 -2.07 -33.30
CA GLY A 297 4.51 -2.06 -32.34
C GLY A 297 5.30 -3.35 -32.35
N VAL A 298 6.57 -3.23 -32.01
CA VAL A 298 7.51 -4.35 -31.91
C VAL A 298 7.91 -4.55 -30.46
N ARG A 299 8.26 -5.79 -30.12
CA ARG A 299 8.79 -6.09 -28.79
C ARG A 299 10.28 -5.78 -28.76
N VAL A 300 10.69 -4.92 -27.84
CA VAL A 300 12.08 -4.54 -27.60
C VAL A 300 12.57 -5.17 -26.30
N GLN A 301 13.86 -5.52 -26.25
CA GLN A 301 14.52 -6.06 -25.06
C GLN A 301 14.85 -4.94 -24.08
#